data_AF-A0A8T4DU42-F1
#
_entry.id   AF-A0A8T4DU42-F1
#
_cell.length_a   1.000
_cell.length_b   1.000
_cell.length_c   1.000
_cell.angle_alpha   90.00
_cell.angle_beta   90.00
_cell.angle_gamma   90.00
#
_symmetry.space_group_name_H-M   'P 1'
#
loop_
_entity.id
_entity.type
_entity.pdbx_description
1 polymer ?
#
loop_
_entity_poly.entity_id
_entity_poly.type
_entity_poly.pdbx_seq_one_letter_code
_entity_poly.pdbx_strand_id
1 'polypeptide(L)'
;MKKGIMYGTLVTVVLVVAALIVLIIFLVNTNKSIANSLEDEECASSIVSHSTLLRVSGGSNAPNILCPTKYPVASASSPEEVKKAFAEALRVCWGTWGRGELQLFEREGRYCHVCSVIEFRNKRIKADDFSKYLSENIIPASAGKEPETYARYLKYFSTDAPQDEVKKAIEDLRGEGNLDSSKRYAVMFFYAKGEDNIETFLRAISTVDNKPVGGAVAGGVLGGAAAVGGTFLLVSNPAGWTVLAVGAVGIAAGAVVGGVSAWADANDPEYMAMTMITEYDSEKLKRMGCTEVPILQDRQKESLG
;
A
#
# COMPACT_ATOMS: atom_id res chain seq x y z
N MET A 1 -13.51 67.67 -13.94
CA MET A 1 -12.81 66.91 -12.88
C MET A 1 -13.62 65.76 -12.26
N LYS A 2 -14.96 65.80 -12.15
CA LYS A 2 -15.74 64.71 -11.51
C LYS A 2 -15.70 63.33 -12.22
N LYS A 3 -15.49 63.29 -13.54
CA LYS A 3 -15.45 62.03 -14.31
C LYS A 3 -14.21 61.18 -14.01
N GLY A 4 -13.06 61.80 -13.72
CA GLY A 4 -11.82 61.05 -13.43
C GLY A 4 -11.89 60.25 -12.13
N ILE A 5 -12.59 60.79 -11.12
CA ILE A 5 -12.78 60.12 -9.82
C ILE A 5 -13.67 58.88 -9.98
N MET A 6 -14.73 58.97 -10.79
CA MET A 6 -15.66 57.86 -11.03
C MET A 6 -15.00 56.64 -11.69
N TYR A 7 -14.14 56.85 -12.70
CA TYR A 7 -13.43 55.74 -13.36
C TYR A 7 -12.41 55.09 -12.43
N GLY A 8 -11.69 55.88 -11.63
CA GLY A 8 -10.74 55.36 -10.65
C GLY A 8 -11.40 54.44 -9.61
N THR A 9 -12.54 54.86 -9.05
CA THR A 9 -13.28 54.05 -8.08
C THR A 9 -13.78 52.73 -8.69
N LEU A 10 -14.29 52.75 -9.93
CA LEU A 10 -14.79 51.55 -10.60
C LEU A 10 -13.66 50.52 -10.82
N VAL A 11 -12.50 50.95 -11.30
CA VAL A 11 -11.34 50.06 -11.52
C VAL A 11 -10.87 49.45 -10.20
N THR A 12 -10.77 50.25 -9.12
CA THR A 12 -10.39 49.73 -7.80
C THR A 12 -11.38 48.69 -7.29
N VAL A 13 -12.70 48.91 -7.44
CA VAL A 13 -13.72 47.94 -7.02
C VAL A 13 -13.58 46.63 -7.81
N VAL A 14 -13.38 46.70 -9.13
CA VAL A 14 -13.19 45.49 -9.96
C VAL A 14 -11.94 44.71 -9.54
N LEU A 15 -10.83 45.40 -9.26
CA LEU A 15 -9.60 44.75 -8.78
C LEU A 15 -9.77 44.09 -7.41
N VAL A 16 -10.47 44.76 -6.49
CA VAL A 16 -10.78 44.18 -5.15
C VAL A 16 -11.66 42.94 -5.29
N VAL A 17 -12.69 42.98 -6.14
CA VAL A 17 -13.55 41.82 -6.40
C VAL A 17 -12.77 40.67 -7.04
N ALA A 18 -11.91 40.95 -8.03
CA ALA A 18 -11.07 39.94 -8.66
C ALA A 18 -10.09 39.30 -7.66
N ALA A 19 -9.44 40.10 -6.81
CA ALA A 19 -8.55 39.61 -5.76
C ALA A 19 -9.30 38.73 -4.74
N LEU A 20 -10.52 39.11 -4.36
CA LEU A 20 -11.36 38.35 -3.44
C LEU A 20 -11.80 37.00 -4.05
N ILE A 21 -12.12 36.96 -5.34
CA ILE A 21 -12.44 35.71 -6.05
C ILE A 21 -11.22 34.77 -6.05
N VAL A 22 -10.03 35.28 -6.37
CA VAL A 22 -8.79 34.49 -6.36
C VAL A 22 -8.50 33.96 -4.96
N LEU A 23 -8.68 34.79 -3.92
CA LEU A 23 -8.50 34.37 -2.52
C LEU A 23 -9.48 33.26 -2.13
N ILE A 24 -10.76 33.36 -2.51
CA ILE A 24 -11.75 32.30 -2.23
C ILE A 24 -11.36 30.99 -2.92
N ILE A 25 -10.97 31.03 -4.20
CA ILE A 25 -10.52 29.83 -4.93
C ILE A 25 -9.31 29.20 -4.23
N PHE A 26 -8.35 30.01 -3.80
CA PHE A 26 -7.18 29.55 -3.07
C PHE A 26 -7.55 28.90 -1.72
N LEU A 27 -8.44 29.53 -0.93
CA LEU A 27 -8.89 28.99 0.36
C LEU A 27 -9.63 27.66 0.20
N VAL A 28 -10.51 27.54 -0.80
CA VAL A 28 -11.24 26.29 -1.08
C VAL A 28 -10.29 25.16 -1.49
N ASN A 29 -9.31 25.44 -2.35
CA ASN A 29 -8.33 24.45 -2.78
C ASN A 29 -7.39 24.03 -1.63
N THR A 30 -6.96 24.99 -0.82
CA THR A 30 -6.08 24.75 0.33
C THR A 30 -6.79 23.93 1.40
N ASN A 31 -8.05 24.25 1.72
CA ASN A 31 -8.83 23.52 2.72
C ASN A 31 -8.99 22.03 2.37
N LYS A 32 -9.21 21.71 1.08
CA LYS A 32 -9.28 20.31 0.62
C LYS A 32 -7.96 19.56 0.80
N SER A 33 -6.83 20.22 0.51
CA SER A 33 -5.52 19.62 0.70
C SER A 33 -5.21 19.39 2.19
N ILE A 34 -5.53 20.38 3.04
CA ILE A 34 -5.31 20.30 4.48
C ILE A 34 -6.16 19.19 5.09
N ALA A 35 -7.45 19.09 4.74
CA ALA A 35 -8.34 18.05 5.28
C ALA A 35 -7.79 16.64 5.00
N ASN A 36 -7.38 16.35 3.76
CA ASN A 36 -6.82 15.05 3.39
C ASN A 36 -5.52 14.73 4.16
N SER A 37 -4.66 15.74 4.34
CA SER A 37 -3.41 15.60 5.10
C SER A 37 -3.66 15.40 6.60
N LEU A 38 -4.63 16.11 7.18
CA LEU A 38 -5.02 15.93 8.57
C LEU A 38 -5.57 14.52 8.82
N GLU A 39 -6.40 13.99 7.92
CA GLU A 39 -6.89 12.60 8.01
C GLU A 39 -5.74 11.57 7.96
N ASP A 40 -4.72 11.80 7.12
CA ASP A 40 -3.53 10.92 7.07
C ASP A 40 -2.73 10.97 8.37
N GLU A 41 -2.50 12.16 8.92
CA GLU A 41 -1.78 12.36 10.18
C GLU A 41 -2.55 11.80 11.39
N GLU A 42 -3.87 12.00 11.43
CA GLU A 42 -4.73 11.42 12.47
C GLU A 42 -4.72 9.89 12.41
N CYS A 43 -4.82 9.31 11.21
CA CYS A 43 -4.73 7.87 11.01
C CYS A 43 -3.36 7.33 11.46
N ALA A 44 -2.25 7.92 10.98
CA ALA A 44 -0.90 7.51 11.35
C ALA A 44 -0.66 7.64 12.88
N SER A 45 -1.09 8.75 13.48
CA SER A 45 -1.02 8.98 14.92
C SER A 45 -1.83 7.94 15.71
N SER A 46 -3.02 7.57 15.22
CA SER A 46 -3.84 6.53 15.84
C SER A 46 -3.17 5.15 15.79
N ILE A 47 -2.52 4.80 14.68
CA ILE A 47 -1.78 3.54 14.51
C ILE A 47 -0.58 3.48 15.47
N VAL A 48 0.21 4.55 15.53
CA VAL A 48 1.37 4.63 16.44
C VAL A 48 0.93 4.55 17.90
N SER A 49 -0.15 5.26 18.26
CA SER A 49 -0.72 5.23 19.61
C SER A 49 -1.23 3.83 19.96
N HIS A 50 -1.93 3.18 19.03
CA HIS A 50 -2.41 1.81 19.17
C HIS A 50 -1.26 0.84 19.43
N SER A 51 -0.24 0.83 18.56
CA SER A 51 0.92 -0.05 18.70
C SER A 51 1.71 0.20 19.99
N THR A 52 1.88 1.46 20.39
CA THR A 52 2.54 1.82 21.64
C THR A 52 1.77 1.30 22.85
N LEU A 53 0.45 1.48 22.88
CA LEU A 53 -0.38 0.99 23.98
C LEU A 53 -0.49 -0.53 24.00
N LEU A 54 -0.52 -1.21 22.85
CA LEU A 54 -0.43 -2.67 22.81
C LEU A 54 0.85 -3.16 23.51
N ARG A 55 1.99 -2.54 23.19
CA ARG A 55 3.30 -2.91 23.77
C ARG A 55 3.40 -2.65 25.28
N VAL A 56 2.80 -1.57 25.77
CA VAL A 56 2.90 -1.18 27.19
C VAL A 56 1.83 -1.85 28.06
N SER A 57 0.60 -2.01 27.55
CA SER A 57 -0.54 -2.49 28.35
C SER A 57 -0.79 -3.99 28.25
N GLY A 58 -0.07 -4.73 27.40
CA GLY A 58 -0.38 -6.14 27.15
C GLY A 58 -1.76 -6.30 26.50
N GLY A 59 -2.10 -5.38 25.59
CA GLY A 59 -3.24 -5.50 24.68
C GLY A 59 -4.65 -5.21 25.21
N SER A 60 -4.87 -5.13 26.52
CA SER A 60 -6.24 -5.06 27.05
C SER A 60 -6.99 -3.74 26.81
N ASN A 61 -6.32 -2.66 26.40
CA ASN A 61 -6.93 -1.32 26.28
C ASN A 61 -6.41 -0.48 25.10
N ALA A 62 -5.91 -1.09 24.02
CA ALA A 62 -5.48 -0.30 22.88
C ALA A 62 -6.69 0.36 22.18
N PRO A 63 -6.66 1.69 21.91
CA PRO A 63 -7.77 2.40 21.28
C PRO A 63 -7.98 1.91 19.85
N ASN A 64 -9.21 2.00 19.33
CA ASN A 64 -9.47 1.61 17.94
C ASN A 64 -8.65 2.46 16.96
N ILE A 65 -8.21 1.83 15.87
CA ILE A 65 -7.48 2.50 14.79
C ILE A 65 -8.47 3.35 13.97
N LEU A 66 -8.17 4.64 13.79
CA LEU A 66 -9.04 5.61 13.12
C LEU A 66 -8.51 5.91 11.71
N CYS A 67 -8.68 4.96 10.81
CA CYS A 67 -8.21 5.08 9.43
C CYS A 67 -9.36 4.88 8.45
N PRO A 68 -10.00 5.96 7.96
CA PRO A 68 -11.06 5.83 6.97
C PRO A 68 -10.49 5.40 5.61
N THR A 69 -11.25 4.59 4.87
CA THR A 69 -10.92 4.26 3.48
C THR A 69 -11.13 5.48 2.60
N LYS A 70 -10.09 5.86 1.84
CA LYS A 70 -10.14 7.01 0.92
C LYS A 70 -10.66 6.60 -0.46
N TYR A 71 -11.36 7.50 -1.14
CA TYR A 71 -11.87 7.27 -2.51
C TYR A 71 -11.35 8.31 -3.50
N PRO A 72 -10.01 8.38 -3.74
CA PRO A 72 -9.45 9.37 -4.64
C PRO A 72 -9.88 9.13 -6.09
N VAL A 73 -10.38 10.19 -6.72
CA VAL A 73 -10.67 10.22 -8.17
C VAL A 73 -9.49 10.85 -8.90
N ALA A 74 -8.63 10.02 -9.48
CA ALA A 74 -7.44 10.46 -10.19
C ALA A 74 -7.77 10.94 -11.61
N SER A 75 -7.16 12.06 -12.00
CA SER A 75 -7.19 12.55 -13.39
C SER A 75 -5.89 12.11 -14.07
N ALA A 76 -5.89 10.92 -14.66
CA ALA A 76 -4.76 10.44 -15.46
C ALA A 76 -5.04 10.65 -16.95
N SER A 77 -4.03 11.14 -17.65
CA SER A 77 -3.97 11.40 -19.08
C SER A 77 -2.97 10.50 -19.80
N SER A 78 -2.01 9.90 -19.06
CA SER A 78 -1.03 8.96 -19.59
C SER A 78 -0.88 7.69 -18.72
N PRO A 79 -0.29 6.60 -19.26
CA PRO A 79 0.06 5.42 -18.48
C PRO A 79 0.95 5.73 -17.27
N GLU A 80 1.91 6.65 -17.39
CA GLU A 80 2.82 7.05 -16.31
C GLU A 80 2.07 7.70 -15.15
N GLU A 81 1.04 8.50 -15.44
CA GLU A 81 0.18 9.10 -14.39
C GLU A 81 -0.66 8.05 -13.66
N VAL A 82 -1.12 7.00 -14.37
CA VAL A 82 -1.78 5.85 -13.75
C VAL A 82 -0.82 5.13 -12.80
N LYS A 83 0.39 4.78 -13.27
CA LYS A 83 1.42 4.13 -12.44
C LYS A 83 1.78 5.00 -11.24
N LYS A 84 1.98 6.30 -11.43
CA LYS A 84 2.27 7.25 -10.35
C LYS A 84 1.18 7.27 -9.29
N ALA A 85 -0.09 7.32 -9.68
CA ALA A 85 -1.20 7.33 -8.74
C ALA A 85 -1.22 6.07 -7.85
N PHE A 86 -0.99 4.90 -8.44
CA PHE A 86 -0.89 3.65 -7.70
C PHE A 86 0.35 3.56 -6.80
N ALA A 87 1.52 3.93 -7.32
CA ALA A 87 2.76 3.92 -6.56
C ALA A 87 2.68 4.85 -5.34
N GLU A 88 2.08 6.02 -5.51
CA GLU A 88 1.89 6.98 -4.42
C GLU A 88 0.89 6.47 -3.38
N ALA A 89 -0.21 5.85 -3.81
CA ALA A 89 -1.17 5.26 -2.89
C ALA A 89 -0.59 4.08 -2.08
N LEU A 90 0.24 3.24 -2.71
CA LEU A 90 1.01 2.20 -2.01
C LEU A 90 1.97 2.83 -0.99
N ARG A 91 2.74 3.86 -1.40
CA ARG A 91 3.69 4.57 -0.53
C ARG A 91 3.01 5.16 0.70
N VAL A 92 1.90 5.86 0.50
CA VAL A 92 1.11 6.45 1.59
C VAL A 92 0.57 5.36 2.50
N CYS A 93 -0.11 4.34 1.96
CA CYS A 93 -0.63 3.22 2.75
C CYS A 93 0.47 2.55 3.58
N TRP A 94 1.61 2.21 2.96
CA TRP A 94 2.71 1.56 3.68
C TRP A 94 3.33 2.46 4.76
N GLY A 95 3.53 3.74 4.46
CA GLY A 95 4.05 4.73 5.40
C GLY A 95 3.15 4.94 6.61
N THR A 96 1.84 5.11 6.37
CA THR A 96 0.81 5.31 7.40
C THR A 96 0.75 4.15 8.38
N TRP A 97 0.93 2.92 7.89
CA TRP A 97 0.93 1.71 8.71
C TRP A 97 2.32 1.35 9.30
N GLY A 98 3.23 2.33 9.35
CA GLY A 98 4.52 2.18 10.01
C GLY A 98 5.49 1.26 9.28
N ARG A 99 5.30 1.04 7.97
CA ARG A 99 6.21 0.28 7.10
C ARG A 99 6.55 -1.12 7.61
N GLY A 100 5.59 -1.77 8.29
CA GLY A 100 5.79 -3.09 8.88
C GLY A 100 6.66 -3.12 10.14
N GLU A 101 7.08 -1.97 10.67
CA GLU A 101 7.89 -1.85 11.89
C GLU A 101 7.05 -1.98 13.18
N LEU A 102 5.72 -1.86 13.06
CA LEU A 102 4.81 -1.79 14.21
C LEU A 102 4.14 -3.14 14.47
N GLN A 103 4.14 -3.55 15.74
CA GLN A 103 3.27 -4.62 16.21
C GLN A 103 1.86 -4.04 16.42
N LEU A 104 0.93 -4.43 15.55
CA LEU A 104 -0.39 -3.82 15.45
C LEU A 104 -1.50 -4.63 16.09
N PHE A 105 -1.26 -5.91 16.37
CA PHE A 105 -2.26 -6.79 16.95
C PHE A 105 -1.61 -7.75 17.95
N GLU A 106 -2.28 -7.94 19.09
CA GLU A 106 -1.86 -8.91 20.10
C GLU A 106 -2.23 -10.33 19.69
N ARG A 107 -3.45 -10.52 19.19
CA ARG A 107 -3.99 -11.82 18.80
C ARG A 107 -3.48 -12.23 17.43
N GLU A 108 -3.29 -13.54 17.28
CA GLU A 108 -3.07 -14.15 15.98
C GLU A 108 -4.28 -13.93 15.08
N GLY A 109 -4.02 -13.76 13.79
CA GLY A 109 -5.05 -13.52 12.80
C GLY A 109 -4.52 -12.87 11.54
N ARG A 110 -5.42 -12.65 10.58
CA ARG A 110 -5.17 -11.90 9.36
C ARG A 110 -6.01 -10.64 9.39
N TYR A 111 -5.36 -9.50 9.29
CA TYR A 111 -5.95 -8.19 9.43
C TYR A 111 -5.74 -7.44 8.13
N CYS A 112 -6.81 -6.86 7.60
CA CYS A 112 -6.76 -6.15 6.33
C CYS A 112 -7.41 -4.78 6.48
N HIS A 113 -6.83 -3.79 5.82
CA HIS A 113 -7.41 -2.47 5.74
C HIS A 113 -7.33 -1.94 4.31
N VAL A 114 -8.46 -1.47 3.77
CA VAL A 114 -8.47 -0.77 2.49
C VAL A 114 -8.09 0.69 2.73
N CYS A 115 -6.82 1.03 2.48
CA CYS A 115 -6.32 2.39 2.58
C CYS A 115 -7.02 3.32 1.58
N SER A 116 -7.14 2.87 0.33
CA SER A 116 -7.83 3.65 -0.70
C SER A 116 -8.48 2.79 -1.78
N VAL A 117 -9.51 3.32 -2.42
CA VAL A 117 -10.12 2.78 -3.65
C VAL A 117 -9.96 3.83 -4.74
N ILE A 118 -9.03 3.56 -5.66
CA ILE A 118 -8.66 4.48 -6.74
C ILE A 118 -9.62 4.27 -7.92
N GLU A 119 -10.19 5.37 -8.40
CA GLU A 119 -10.92 5.45 -9.66
C GLU A 119 -10.30 6.51 -10.57
N PHE A 120 -10.25 6.24 -11.88
CA PHE A 120 -9.75 7.19 -12.87
C PHE A 120 -10.90 7.82 -13.67
N ARG A 121 -10.81 9.13 -13.90
CA ARG A 121 -11.76 9.85 -14.78
C ARG A 121 -11.68 9.35 -16.21
N ASN A 122 -10.46 9.13 -16.71
CA ASN A 122 -10.23 8.54 -18.02
C ASN A 122 -10.15 7.01 -17.90
N LYS A 123 -11.14 6.32 -18.46
CA LYS A 123 -11.31 4.85 -18.37
C LYS A 123 -10.70 4.08 -19.56
N ARG A 124 -9.76 4.67 -20.29
CA ARG A 124 -9.21 4.10 -21.54
C ARG A 124 -7.70 3.89 -21.53
N ILE A 125 -7.05 4.05 -20.38
CA ILE A 125 -5.60 3.98 -20.25
C ILE A 125 -5.24 2.60 -19.70
N LYS A 126 -4.34 1.91 -20.40
CA LYS A 126 -3.67 0.72 -19.89
C LYS A 126 -2.23 1.10 -19.54
N ALA A 127 -1.78 0.63 -18.39
CA ALA A 127 -0.44 0.89 -17.88
C ALA A 127 0.23 -0.44 -17.54
N ASP A 128 1.07 -0.89 -18.47
CA ASP A 128 1.88 -2.11 -18.33
C ASP A 128 3.17 -1.80 -17.55
N ASP A 129 3.98 -2.80 -17.23
CA ASP A 129 5.28 -2.61 -16.57
C ASP A 129 5.24 -1.81 -15.24
N PHE A 130 4.19 -2.00 -14.43
CA PHE A 130 4.09 -1.30 -13.15
C PHE A 130 5.24 -1.65 -12.19
N SER A 131 5.67 -2.92 -12.14
CA SER A 131 6.82 -3.35 -11.33
C SER A 131 8.13 -2.63 -11.72
N LYS A 132 8.33 -2.41 -13.03
CA LYS A 132 9.47 -1.62 -13.54
C LYS A 132 9.38 -0.17 -13.07
N TYR A 133 8.18 0.43 -13.16
CA TYR A 133 7.97 1.79 -12.69
C TYR A 133 8.34 1.97 -11.22
N LEU A 134 7.93 1.04 -10.35
CA LEU A 134 8.28 1.08 -8.92
C LEU A 134 9.80 1.00 -8.69
N SER A 135 10.50 0.25 -9.53
CA SER A 135 11.94 0.02 -9.41
C SER A 135 12.78 1.19 -9.93
N GLU A 136 12.29 1.94 -10.92
CA GLU A 136 13.03 3.01 -11.59
C GLU A 136 12.69 4.41 -11.07
N ASN A 137 11.49 4.61 -10.51
CA ASN A 137 11.03 5.94 -10.08
C ASN A 137 11.41 6.22 -8.62
N ILE A 138 12.01 7.40 -8.42
CA ILE A 138 12.53 7.87 -7.13
C ILE A 138 11.45 8.67 -6.40
N ILE A 139 11.27 8.36 -5.13
CA ILE A 139 10.51 9.18 -4.17
C ILE A 139 11.40 10.35 -3.76
N PRO A 140 10.94 11.60 -3.88
CA PRO A 140 11.69 12.76 -3.44
C PRO A 140 12.10 12.64 -1.96
N ALA A 141 13.34 13.01 -1.66
CA ALA A 141 13.84 13.03 -0.28
C ALA A 141 12.92 13.87 0.62
N SER A 142 12.51 13.28 1.73
CA SER A 142 11.96 14.03 2.86
C SER A 142 13.10 14.56 3.72
N ALA A 143 12.86 15.61 4.52
CA ALA A 143 13.90 16.22 5.35
C ALA A 143 14.68 15.16 6.15
N GLY A 144 15.98 15.02 5.88
CA GLY A 144 16.87 14.07 6.56
C GLY A 144 16.86 12.62 6.05
N LYS A 145 16.23 12.32 4.91
CA LYS A 145 16.25 10.99 4.29
C LYS A 145 16.82 11.05 2.87
N GLU A 146 17.61 10.05 2.51
CA GLU A 146 18.11 9.89 1.14
C GLU A 146 16.95 9.57 0.17
N PRO A 147 17.01 10.03 -1.09
CA PRO A 147 16.07 9.59 -2.11
C PRO A 147 16.13 8.07 -2.29
N GLU A 148 14.98 7.44 -2.44
CA GLU A 148 14.89 5.99 -2.69
C GLU A 148 13.78 5.68 -3.70
N THR A 149 13.85 4.51 -4.34
CA THR A 149 12.81 4.09 -5.28
C THR A 149 11.56 3.61 -4.55
N TYR A 150 10.40 3.63 -5.21
CA TYR A 150 9.18 3.07 -4.61
C TYR A 150 9.36 1.59 -4.21
N ALA A 151 10.03 0.80 -5.04
CA ALA A 151 10.32 -0.59 -4.74
C ALA A 151 11.15 -0.71 -3.45
N ARG A 152 12.15 0.16 -3.25
CA ARG A 152 12.96 0.17 -2.03
C ARG A 152 12.16 0.62 -0.81
N TYR A 153 11.33 1.66 -0.94
CA TYR A 153 10.47 2.15 0.14
C TYR A 153 9.44 1.12 0.61
N LEU A 154 8.81 0.42 -0.34
CA LEU A 154 7.81 -0.62 -0.08
C LEU A 154 8.42 -1.95 0.36
N LYS A 155 9.74 -2.07 0.25
CA LYS A 155 10.51 -3.21 0.73
C LYS A 155 10.96 -2.93 2.16
N TYR A 156 10.17 -3.31 3.15
CA TYR A 156 10.72 -3.43 4.50
C TYR A 156 11.06 -4.89 4.81
N PHE A 157 12.36 -5.17 4.80
CA PHE A 157 12.98 -6.35 5.37
C PHE A 157 14.16 -5.86 6.21
N SER A 158 14.14 -6.14 7.51
CA SER A 158 15.17 -5.76 8.49
C SER A 158 16.42 -6.65 8.42
N THR A 159 16.86 -7.10 7.25
CA THR A 159 18.09 -7.89 7.14
C THR A 159 18.95 -7.38 5.99
N ASP A 160 20.27 -7.46 6.18
CA ASP A 160 21.35 -7.11 5.25
C ASP A 160 21.38 -7.99 3.99
N ALA A 161 20.21 -8.35 3.44
CA ALA A 161 20.09 -9.19 2.27
C ALA A 161 20.84 -8.55 1.08
N PRO A 162 21.70 -9.32 0.38
CA PRO A 162 22.45 -8.83 -0.77
C PRO A 162 21.54 -8.15 -1.81
N GLN A 163 21.98 -7.03 -2.38
CA GLN A 163 21.21 -6.27 -3.38
C GLN A 163 20.77 -7.14 -4.58
N ASP A 164 21.52 -8.18 -4.91
CA ASP A 164 21.23 -9.09 -6.02
C ASP A 164 19.98 -9.94 -5.78
N GLU A 165 19.66 -10.28 -4.53
CA GLU A 165 18.45 -11.03 -4.18
C GLU A 165 17.20 -10.15 -4.28
N VAL A 166 17.35 -8.86 -3.95
CA VAL A 166 16.31 -7.84 -4.15
C VAL A 166 15.99 -7.70 -5.62
N LYS A 167 17.03 -7.62 -6.44
CA LYS A 167 16.89 -7.52 -7.89
C LYS A 167 16.16 -8.75 -8.43
N LYS A 168 16.52 -9.96 -7.99
CA LYS A 168 15.85 -11.19 -8.42
C LYS A 168 14.38 -11.25 -7.99
N ALA A 169 14.06 -10.90 -6.75
CA ALA A 169 12.66 -10.84 -6.29
C ALA A 169 11.84 -9.81 -7.09
N ILE A 170 12.43 -8.65 -7.42
CA ILE A 170 11.81 -7.64 -8.29
C ILE A 170 11.65 -8.17 -9.73
N GLU A 171 12.63 -8.92 -10.23
CA GLU A 171 12.58 -9.54 -11.56
C GLU A 171 11.51 -10.63 -11.63
N ASP A 172 11.31 -11.40 -10.56
CA ASP A 172 10.25 -12.41 -10.43
C ASP A 172 8.86 -11.75 -10.26
N LEU A 173 8.80 -10.54 -9.71
CA LEU A 173 7.60 -9.67 -9.70
C LEU A 173 7.27 -9.04 -11.07
N ARG A 174 8.05 -9.31 -12.13
CA ARG A 174 7.74 -8.88 -13.51
C ARG A 174 6.63 -9.70 -14.17
N GLY A 175 5.71 -10.26 -13.39
CA GLY A 175 4.40 -10.60 -13.92
C GLY A 175 3.78 -9.37 -14.61
N GLU A 176 2.99 -9.58 -15.66
CA GLU A 176 2.29 -8.54 -16.41
C GLU A 176 1.30 -7.80 -15.49
N GLY A 177 1.82 -6.87 -14.68
CA GLY A 177 1.07 -5.98 -13.81
C GLY A 177 0.39 -4.90 -14.64
N ASN A 178 -0.49 -5.32 -15.55
CA ASN A 178 -1.23 -4.43 -16.43
C ASN A 178 -2.35 -3.78 -15.63
N LEU A 179 -2.24 -2.48 -15.40
CA LEU A 179 -3.24 -1.68 -14.71
C LEU A 179 -4.20 -1.09 -15.76
N ASP A 180 -5.50 -1.31 -15.58
CA ASP A 180 -6.52 -0.83 -16.50
C ASP A 180 -7.36 0.27 -15.84
N SER A 181 -7.25 1.51 -16.32
CA SER A 181 -7.94 2.66 -15.73
C SER A 181 -9.48 2.58 -15.84
N SER A 182 -10.04 1.61 -16.58
CA SER A 182 -11.46 1.32 -16.59
C SER A 182 -11.97 0.63 -15.32
N LYS A 183 -11.07 0.00 -14.56
CA LYS A 183 -11.38 -0.74 -13.34
C LYS A 183 -11.17 0.13 -12.10
N ARG A 184 -11.87 -0.23 -11.03
CA ARG A 184 -11.64 0.32 -9.68
C ARG A 184 -10.68 -0.60 -8.95
N TYR A 185 -9.67 -0.03 -8.29
CA TYR A 185 -8.67 -0.82 -7.57
C TYR A 185 -8.61 -0.39 -6.11
N ALA A 186 -8.55 -1.35 -5.21
CA ALA A 186 -8.22 -1.15 -3.82
C ALA A 186 -6.71 -1.24 -3.60
N VAL A 187 -6.17 -0.25 -2.88
CA VAL A 187 -4.86 -0.33 -2.24
C VAL A 187 -5.10 -0.71 -0.80
N MET A 188 -4.52 -1.84 -0.38
CA MET A 188 -4.78 -2.44 0.91
C MET A 188 -3.50 -2.64 1.70
N PHE A 189 -3.59 -2.44 3.00
CA PHE A 189 -2.64 -2.93 3.97
C PHE A 189 -3.09 -4.31 4.47
N PHE A 190 -2.16 -5.24 4.55
CA PHE A 190 -2.37 -6.58 5.07
C PHE A 190 -1.38 -6.85 6.20
N TYR A 191 -1.85 -7.47 7.27
CA TYR A 191 -1.06 -7.87 8.41
C TYR A 191 -1.48 -9.28 8.86
N ALA A 192 -0.58 -10.24 8.87
CA ALA A 192 -0.82 -11.58 9.41
C ALA A 192 0.05 -11.81 10.64
N LYS A 193 -0.52 -12.37 11.70
CA LYS A 193 0.17 -12.75 12.93
C LYS A 193 -0.06 -14.23 13.24
N GLY A 194 1.01 -14.94 13.58
CA GLY A 194 1.03 -16.40 13.76
C GLY A 194 1.35 -17.15 12.47
N GLU A 195 2.11 -18.23 12.59
CA GLU A 195 2.64 -19.04 11.48
C GLU A 195 1.52 -19.53 10.54
N ASP A 196 0.47 -20.13 11.09
CA ASP A 196 -0.68 -20.63 10.32
C ASP A 196 -1.37 -19.53 9.49
N ASN A 197 -1.48 -18.31 10.04
CA ASN A 197 -2.11 -17.19 9.36
C ASN A 197 -1.25 -16.66 8.22
N ILE A 198 0.06 -16.61 8.45
CA ILE A 198 1.06 -16.24 7.44
C ILE A 198 1.05 -17.27 6.31
N GLU A 199 1.15 -18.56 6.63
CA GLU A 199 1.19 -19.63 5.65
C GLU A 199 -0.11 -19.68 4.84
N THR A 200 -1.26 -19.63 5.52
CA THR A 200 -2.56 -19.64 4.83
C THR A 200 -2.71 -18.44 3.91
N PHE A 201 -2.20 -17.27 4.30
CA PHE A 201 -2.18 -16.10 3.42
C PHE A 201 -1.29 -16.32 2.20
N LEU A 202 -0.05 -16.77 2.38
CA LEU A 202 0.86 -17.07 1.27
C LEU A 202 0.28 -18.11 0.30
N ARG A 203 -0.39 -19.14 0.83
CA ARG A 203 -1.14 -20.13 0.04
C ARG A 203 -2.35 -19.53 -0.68
N ALA A 204 -3.09 -18.62 -0.03
CA ALA A 204 -4.23 -17.96 -0.64
C ALA A 204 -3.77 -17.11 -1.84
N ILE A 205 -2.71 -16.31 -1.70
CA ILE A 205 -2.22 -15.50 -2.81
C ILE A 205 -1.68 -16.38 -3.95
N SER A 206 -1.04 -17.52 -3.65
CA SER A 206 -0.53 -18.43 -4.68
C SER A 206 -1.62 -19.21 -5.43
N THR A 207 -2.85 -19.28 -4.92
CA THR A 207 -3.95 -20.08 -5.49
C THR A 207 -5.04 -19.28 -6.22
N VAL A 208 -5.02 -17.94 -6.15
CA VAL A 208 -6.12 -17.05 -6.62
C VAL A 208 -6.46 -17.16 -8.11
N ASP A 209 -5.64 -17.79 -8.95
CA ASP A 209 -5.90 -17.81 -10.41
C ASP A 209 -6.44 -19.10 -11.02
N ASN A 210 -6.60 -20.23 -10.31
CA ASN A 210 -7.07 -21.53 -10.88
C ASN A 210 -6.34 -22.03 -12.15
N LYS A 211 -5.45 -21.25 -12.73
CA LYS A 211 -4.37 -21.66 -13.59
C LYS A 211 -3.26 -22.03 -12.64
N PRO A 212 -2.76 -23.28 -12.64
CA PRO A 212 -1.45 -23.52 -12.07
C PRO A 212 -0.53 -22.51 -12.74
N VAL A 213 0.03 -21.58 -11.96
CA VAL A 213 1.10 -20.71 -12.42
C VAL A 213 2.26 -21.67 -12.68
N GLY A 214 2.30 -22.20 -13.90
CA GLY A 214 3.26 -23.18 -14.40
C GLY A 214 4.61 -22.55 -14.66
N GLY A 215 5.10 -21.81 -13.67
CA GLY A 215 6.29 -20.99 -13.71
C GLY A 215 6.65 -20.54 -12.30
N ALA A 216 7.13 -21.49 -11.50
CA ALA A 216 8.06 -21.30 -10.40
C ALA A 216 7.78 -20.17 -9.37
N VAL A 217 6.98 -20.47 -8.34
CA VAL A 217 7.38 -20.22 -6.95
C VAL A 217 6.83 -21.34 -6.06
N ALA A 218 7.43 -22.53 -6.18
CA ALA A 218 7.41 -23.54 -5.12
C ALA A 218 8.64 -23.30 -4.24
N GLY A 219 8.58 -22.30 -3.38
CA GLY A 219 9.50 -22.08 -2.26
C GLY A 219 8.75 -22.41 -0.98
N GLY A 220 9.00 -23.60 -0.45
CA GLY A 220 8.04 -24.33 0.36
C GLY A 220 7.86 -23.89 1.80
N VAL A 221 6.73 -24.30 2.37
CA VAL A 221 6.59 -24.71 3.77
C VAL A 221 5.65 -25.94 3.78
N LEU A 222 6.28 -27.09 4.05
CA LEU A 222 5.76 -28.30 4.71
C LEU A 222 4.56 -29.10 4.13
N GLY A 223 4.88 -30.34 3.69
CA GLY A 223 3.97 -31.49 3.77
C GLY A 223 3.80 -32.27 2.46
N GLY A 224 4.72 -33.21 2.17
CA GLY A 224 4.78 -33.91 0.90
C GLY A 224 3.66 -34.92 0.60
N ALA A 225 3.34 -35.08 -0.68
CA ALA A 225 3.46 -36.35 -1.40
C ALA A 225 3.18 -36.13 -2.91
N ALA A 226 4.05 -36.73 -3.73
CA ALA A 226 3.94 -36.96 -5.18
C ALA A 226 4.31 -35.82 -6.15
N ALA A 227 5.63 -35.75 -6.43
CA ALA A 227 6.28 -35.76 -7.76
C ALA A 227 5.82 -34.70 -8.79
N VAL A 228 6.67 -33.82 -9.35
CA VAL A 228 7.97 -34.07 -9.99
C VAL A 228 8.79 -32.75 -10.05
N GLY A 229 10.02 -32.76 -9.55
CA GLY A 229 11.19 -32.08 -10.14
C GLY A 229 11.34 -30.56 -10.00
N GLY A 230 11.96 -30.11 -8.89
CA GLY A 230 12.58 -28.78 -8.78
C GLY A 230 13.52 -28.71 -7.56
N THR A 231 14.83 -28.57 -7.80
CA THR A 231 15.90 -28.62 -6.80
C THR A 231 16.05 -27.32 -6.01
N PHE A 232 15.98 -27.41 -4.67
CA PHE A 232 16.51 -26.42 -3.75
C PHE A 232 18.04 -26.40 -3.84
N LEU A 233 18.65 -25.22 -4.02
CA LEU A 233 20.08 -25.05 -3.82
C LEU A 233 20.36 -24.88 -2.33
N LEU A 234 20.48 -26.01 -1.63
CA LEU A 234 21.16 -26.07 -0.35
C LEU A 234 22.65 -25.82 -0.62
N VAL A 235 23.10 -24.59 -0.46
CA VAL A 235 24.54 -24.31 -0.44
C VAL A 235 25.06 -24.82 0.90
N SER A 236 25.74 -25.97 0.87
CA SER A 236 26.37 -26.56 2.04
C SER A 236 27.51 -25.67 2.54
N ASN A 237 27.23 -24.74 3.45
CA ASN A 237 28.24 -24.08 4.27
C ASN A 237 27.98 -24.47 5.74
N PRO A 238 29.01 -24.89 6.51
CA PRO A 238 28.82 -25.58 7.79
C PRO A 238 28.45 -24.69 8.99
N ALA A 239 27.81 -23.53 8.79
CA ALA A 239 27.30 -22.70 9.89
C ALA A 239 26.06 -21.90 9.46
N GLY A 240 24.91 -22.20 10.06
CA GLY A 240 23.68 -21.40 9.96
C GLY A 240 22.78 -21.75 8.77
N TRP A 241 21.67 -22.44 9.02
CA TRP A 241 20.64 -22.68 8.00
C TRP A 241 19.80 -21.41 7.84
N THR A 242 19.96 -20.71 6.73
CA THR A 242 19.02 -19.66 6.30
C THR A 242 17.95 -20.29 5.41
N VAL A 243 16.71 -20.33 5.90
CA VAL A 243 15.55 -20.64 5.06
C VAL A 243 15.06 -19.32 4.48
N LEU A 244 15.41 -19.07 3.21
CA LEU A 244 14.99 -17.88 2.47
C LEU A 244 13.63 -18.13 1.80
N ALA A 245 12.57 -17.57 2.39
CA ALA A 245 11.25 -17.50 1.76
C ALA A 245 11.20 -16.27 0.82
N VAL A 246 11.68 -16.42 -0.42
CA VAL A 246 11.48 -15.41 -1.48
C VAL A 246 10.07 -15.59 -2.04
N GLY A 247 9.10 -14.90 -1.43
CA GLY A 247 7.70 -14.90 -1.86
C GLY A 247 7.40 -13.78 -2.86
N ALA A 248 7.89 -13.89 -4.10
CA ALA A 248 7.38 -13.07 -5.20
C ALA A 248 6.09 -13.71 -5.73
N VAL A 249 4.93 -13.38 -5.14
CA VAL A 249 3.67 -13.91 -5.67
C VAL A 249 3.27 -13.11 -6.90
N GLY A 250 3.53 -13.68 -8.08
CA GLY A 250 3.07 -13.16 -9.35
C GLY A 250 1.55 -13.29 -9.46
N ILE A 251 0.84 -12.21 -9.15
CA ILE A 251 -0.62 -12.16 -9.33
C ILE A 251 -0.91 -11.55 -10.69
N ALA A 252 -1.51 -12.35 -11.58
CA ALA A 252 -2.17 -11.79 -12.74
C ALA A 252 -3.40 -11.00 -12.24
N ALA A 253 -3.44 -9.70 -12.55
CA ALA A 253 -4.48 -8.72 -12.22
C ALA A 253 -4.41 -7.97 -10.87
N GLY A 254 -3.35 -8.13 -10.05
CA GLY A 254 -3.18 -7.29 -8.86
C GLY A 254 -1.75 -7.28 -8.33
N ALA A 255 -0.97 -6.23 -8.57
CA ALA A 255 0.39 -6.16 -8.08
C ALA A 255 0.41 -6.22 -6.53
N VAL A 256 0.82 -7.36 -5.95
CA VAL A 256 1.26 -7.41 -4.55
C VAL A 256 2.65 -6.81 -4.48
N VAL A 257 2.76 -5.71 -3.76
CA VAL A 257 4.02 -5.01 -3.53
C VAL A 257 4.20 -4.90 -2.02
N GLY A 258 4.74 -5.95 -1.43
CA GLY A 258 5.20 -5.86 -0.06
C GLY A 258 6.12 -7.00 0.32
N GLY A 259 7.02 -6.69 1.24
CA GLY A 259 8.00 -7.64 1.74
C GLY A 259 7.39 -8.63 2.72
N VAL A 260 7.58 -9.92 2.45
CA VAL A 260 7.32 -11.01 3.40
C VAL A 260 8.44 -11.01 4.42
N SER A 261 8.40 -10.18 5.46
CA SER A 261 9.47 -10.10 6.48
C SER A 261 9.66 -11.44 7.22
N ALA A 262 10.50 -12.33 6.68
CA ALA A 262 11.05 -13.47 7.39
C ALA A 262 12.37 -13.02 8.02
N TRP A 263 12.35 -12.90 9.36
CA TRP A 263 13.53 -12.60 10.14
C TRP A 263 14.48 -13.80 10.05
N ALA A 264 15.70 -13.58 9.54
CA ALA A 264 16.67 -14.63 9.27
C ALA A 264 17.47 -15.07 10.52
N ASP A 265 16.95 -14.83 11.73
CA ASP A 265 17.52 -15.31 12.99
C ASP A 265 16.54 -16.26 13.69
N ALA A 266 16.52 -17.51 13.22
CA ALA A 266 16.12 -18.75 13.93
C ALA A 266 14.78 -18.83 14.67
N ASN A 267 13.87 -17.87 14.56
CA ASN A 267 12.51 -17.96 15.07
C ASN A 267 11.53 -17.51 13.98
N ASP A 268 10.48 -18.29 13.74
CA ASP A 268 9.44 -17.98 12.76
C ASP A 268 8.89 -16.56 12.99
N PRO A 269 8.66 -15.77 11.92
CA PRO A 269 8.23 -14.39 12.08
C PRO A 269 6.89 -14.34 12.84
N GLU A 270 6.87 -13.65 13.98
CA GLU A 270 5.64 -13.50 14.78
C GLU A 270 4.52 -12.87 13.93
N TYR A 271 4.87 -11.95 13.03
CA TYR A 271 3.94 -11.34 12.09
C TYR A 271 4.59 -10.93 10.75
N MET A 272 3.74 -10.65 9.76
CA MET A 272 4.06 -10.14 8.43
C MET A 272 3.14 -8.97 8.11
N ALA A 273 3.68 -7.94 7.45
CA ALA A 273 2.90 -6.81 6.95
C ALA A 273 3.25 -6.50 5.49
N MET A 274 2.27 -6.15 4.67
CA MET A 274 2.50 -5.75 3.28
C MET A 274 1.40 -4.81 2.77
N THR A 275 1.66 -4.21 1.61
CA THR A 275 0.63 -3.53 0.83
C THR A 275 0.37 -4.22 -0.50
N MET A 276 -0.86 -4.13 -1.00
CA MET A 276 -1.22 -4.75 -2.27
C MET A 276 -2.25 -3.94 -3.04
N ILE A 277 -2.22 -4.09 -4.36
CA ILE A 277 -3.23 -3.56 -5.26
C ILE A 277 -4.10 -4.73 -5.73
N THR A 278 -5.41 -4.60 -5.63
CA THR A 278 -6.38 -5.57 -6.16
C THR A 278 -7.55 -4.86 -6.80
N GLU A 279 -8.20 -5.49 -7.77
CA GLU A 279 -9.48 -4.99 -8.28
C GLU A 279 -10.51 -4.93 -7.14
N TYR A 280 -11.19 -3.79 -7.00
CA TYR A 280 -12.14 -3.56 -5.92
C TYR A 280 -13.45 -4.32 -6.18
N ASP A 281 -13.59 -5.45 -5.49
CA ASP A 281 -14.80 -6.27 -5.45
C ASP A 281 -15.07 -6.63 -3.99
N SER A 282 -16.17 -6.12 -3.43
CA SER A 282 -16.52 -6.31 -2.02
C SER A 282 -16.64 -7.80 -1.63
N GLU A 283 -17.11 -8.65 -2.54
CA GLU A 283 -17.25 -10.09 -2.29
C GLU A 283 -15.91 -10.81 -2.41
N LYS A 284 -15.02 -10.39 -3.32
CA LYS A 284 -13.63 -10.86 -3.36
C LYS A 284 -12.90 -10.47 -2.07
N LEU A 285 -13.09 -9.25 -1.58
CA LEU A 285 -12.47 -8.76 -0.35
C LEU A 285 -12.91 -9.56 0.89
N LYS A 286 -14.21 -9.86 1.02
CA LYS A 286 -14.74 -10.73 2.08
C LYS A 286 -14.14 -12.14 2.04
N ARG A 287 -13.90 -12.69 0.85
CA ARG A 287 -13.34 -14.04 0.65
C ARG A 287 -11.86 -14.16 1.02
N MET A 288 -11.12 -13.06 1.17
CA MET A 288 -9.71 -13.11 1.57
C MET A 288 -9.51 -13.53 3.03
N GLY A 289 -10.59 -13.78 3.78
CA GLY A 289 -10.51 -14.29 5.15
C GLY A 289 -9.86 -13.29 6.11
N CYS A 290 -10.00 -12.01 5.79
CA CYS A 290 -9.59 -10.89 6.62
C CYS A 290 -10.50 -10.83 7.85
N THR A 291 -9.91 -10.98 9.03
CA THR A 291 -10.54 -10.54 10.27
C THR A 291 -10.63 -9.02 10.19
N GLU A 292 -11.84 -8.48 10.22
CA GLU A 292 -12.06 -7.04 10.16
C GLU A 292 -11.24 -6.36 11.26
N VAL A 293 -10.39 -5.40 10.87
CA VAL A 293 -9.74 -4.52 11.83
C VAL A 293 -10.85 -3.72 12.50
N PRO A 294 -10.83 -3.51 13.83
CA PRO A 294 -11.81 -2.66 14.52
C PRO A 294 -11.61 -1.20 14.10
N ILE A 295 -12.08 -0.86 12.91
CA ILE A 295 -12.00 0.46 12.30
C ILE A 295 -13.41 0.99 12.23
N LEU A 296 -13.60 2.21 12.74
CA LEU A 296 -14.85 2.94 12.55
C LEU A 296 -14.92 3.41 11.09
N GLN A 297 -15.35 2.53 10.17
CA GLN A 297 -15.39 2.82 8.74
C GLN A 297 -16.59 3.71 8.32
N ASP A 298 -17.60 3.88 9.16
CA ASP A 298 -18.94 4.30 8.70
C ASP A 298 -19.30 5.79 8.83
N ARG A 299 -18.38 6.71 9.17
CA ARG A 299 -18.77 8.13 9.25
C ARG A 299 -19.03 8.84 7.91
N GLN A 300 -18.61 8.29 6.76
CA GLN A 300 -18.70 9.01 5.48
C GLN A 300 -19.87 8.62 4.55
N LYS A 301 -20.59 7.52 4.81
CA LYS A 301 -21.74 7.15 3.95
C LYS A 301 -22.96 8.04 4.16
N GLU A 302 -23.10 8.71 5.31
CA GLU A 302 -24.26 9.55 5.61
C GLU A 302 -24.16 10.98 5.06
N SER A 303 -23.00 11.45 4.58
CA SER A 303 -22.82 12.84 4.11
C SER A 303 -22.84 13.03 2.60
N LEU A 304 -23.11 11.99 1.82
CA LEU A 304 -23.19 12.01 0.35
C LEU A 304 -24.60 11.66 -0.18
N GLY A 305 -25.58 11.54 0.72
CA GLY A 305 -27.01 11.40 0.39
C GLY A 305 -27.74 12.73 0.42
#